data_AF-A0A959ETD7-F1
#
_entry.id   AF-A0A959ETD7-F1
#
_cell.length_a   1.000
_cell.length_b   1.000
_cell.length_c   1.000
_cell.angle_alpha   90.00
_cell.angle_beta   90.00
_cell.angle_gamma   90.00
#
_symmetry.space_group_name_H-M   'P 1'
#
loop_
_entity.id
_entity.type
_entity.pdbx_description
1 polymer ?
#
loop_
_entity_poly.entity_id
_entity_poly.type
_entity_poly.pdbx_seq_one_letter_code
_entity_poly.pdbx_strand_id
1 'polypeptide(L)'
;CNTPTTLGAGVQSQIEFFVNGGGGLIHVIGSDDLETAAFLNAVFGFALSGSSNNGPAGITGAAAGTPFAGGPASLPSMNDSDALTSLPPGSLNIYTNGGFSQVALIPYGAGNIVTLGWDWYQCDSGDPASEQDAWRDVLCRAGVAAAQGACAVADKPLLGRDEEVICDGDEVRLFVYDSELNESDDWYWYSGSCGGTLVGIGEEIYVSPSVTTTYYARGQGGCGANGPCSDGVTITVIELETPEIYNVTGGTMNTTCDNNNTGLVVGLDGSELNVTYELYFNGLSTGLTTPGTGNPINFPTQFAEGYYEIVAYQNLSPDPPVCDSRMAGLAVLIVNDKPNAYNASLLACPDNFSGNQATFVLSDADMFITGGAGGVTVSYHLSFMDAMNGVNAIPSNQYVTSVTIDLWARVTDTNGCWAISLLQLVVLDSPTILVFHSDEQCTGANDGRARVEVLSGPSKKYHPYTYAWSTGETTQMIMNLAPG
;
A
#
# COMPACT_ATOMS: atom_id res chain seq x y z
N CYS A 1 26.39 71.86 -15.22
CA CYS A 1 25.87 70.92 -16.24
C CYS A 1 24.47 70.52 -15.79
N ASN A 2 23.56 70.29 -16.73
CA ASN A 2 22.11 70.32 -16.52
C ASN A 2 21.58 69.28 -15.51
N THR A 3 20.50 69.65 -14.82
CA THR A 3 19.74 68.86 -13.84
C THR A 3 19.24 67.51 -14.40
N PRO A 4 19.03 66.46 -13.59
CA PRO A 4 18.62 65.11 -14.03
C PRO A 4 17.22 65.04 -14.66
N THR A 5 16.44 66.13 -14.60
CA THR A 5 15.25 66.34 -15.44
C THR A 5 15.56 66.43 -16.94
N THR A 6 16.84 66.38 -17.35
CA THR A 6 17.27 66.40 -18.77
C THR A 6 17.57 65.02 -19.38
N LEU A 7 17.45 63.92 -18.63
CA LEU A 7 17.51 62.58 -19.24
C LEU A 7 16.27 62.38 -20.13
N GLY A 8 16.48 62.10 -21.42
CA GLY A 8 15.37 61.80 -22.34
C GLY A 8 14.62 60.55 -21.89
N ALA A 9 13.30 60.52 -22.12
CA ALA A 9 12.42 59.42 -21.68
C ALA A 9 12.93 58.02 -22.09
N GLY A 10 13.55 57.88 -23.26
CA GLY A 10 14.13 56.61 -23.70
C GLY A 10 15.29 56.11 -22.83
N VAL A 11 16.12 57.01 -22.29
CA VAL A 11 17.22 56.64 -21.37
C VAL A 11 16.67 56.30 -20.00
N GLN A 12 15.67 57.04 -19.52
CA GLN A 12 14.98 56.73 -18.26
C GLN A 12 14.39 55.32 -18.30
N SER A 13 13.66 54.97 -19.37
CA SER A 13 13.11 53.61 -19.54
C SER A 13 14.19 52.52 -19.63
N GLN A 14 15.37 52.81 -20.19
CA GLN A 14 16.46 51.83 -20.23
C GLN A 14 17.07 51.58 -18.86
N ILE A 15 17.22 52.63 -18.04
CA ILE A 15 17.72 52.49 -16.65
C ILE A 15 16.70 51.72 -15.82
N GLU A 16 15.41 52.07 -15.92
CA GLU A 16 14.33 51.35 -15.25
C GLU A 16 14.33 49.87 -15.64
N PHE A 17 14.36 49.57 -16.94
CA PHE A 17 14.37 48.20 -17.45
C PHE A 17 15.60 47.41 -16.97
N PHE A 18 16.78 48.04 -16.96
CA PHE A 18 18.01 47.40 -16.50
C PHE A 18 17.91 47.00 -15.03
N VAL A 19 17.46 47.91 -14.16
CA VAL A 19 17.32 47.61 -12.73
C VAL A 19 16.20 46.61 -12.48
N ASN A 20 15.04 46.80 -13.12
CA ASN A 20 13.91 45.88 -13.00
C ASN A 20 14.28 44.44 -13.39
N GLY A 21 15.18 44.28 -14.37
CA GLY A 21 15.71 42.99 -14.84
C GLY A 21 16.85 42.38 -14.01
N GLY A 22 17.19 42.94 -12.84
CA GLY A 22 18.24 42.42 -11.96
C GLY A 22 19.52 43.24 -11.91
N GLY A 23 19.60 44.33 -12.68
CA GLY A 23 20.73 45.24 -12.66
C GLY A 23 20.81 46.08 -11.38
N GLY A 24 22.04 46.41 -10.99
CA GLY A 24 22.32 47.30 -9.86
C GLY A 24 22.50 48.75 -10.27
N LEU A 25 21.85 49.67 -9.56
CA LEU A 25 22.10 51.11 -9.70
C LEU A 25 22.69 51.69 -8.41
N ILE A 26 23.88 52.25 -8.49
CA ILE A 26 24.40 53.11 -7.42
C ILE A 26 24.20 54.56 -7.87
N HIS A 27 23.46 55.30 -7.05
CA HIS A 27 23.11 56.67 -7.33
C HIS A 27 23.77 57.60 -6.31
N VAL A 28 24.65 58.46 -6.83
CA VAL A 28 25.45 59.43 -6.09
C VAL A 28 25.09 60.81 -6.62
N ILE A 29 24.76 61.77 -5.75
CA ILE A 29 24.36 63.11 -6.19
C ILE A 29 24.97 64.20 -5.32
N GLY A 30 25.30 65.32 -6.00
CA GLY A 30 25.81 66.54 -5.41
C GLY A 30 24.84 67.71 -5.34
N SER A 31 25.32 68.81 -4.78
CA SER A 31 24.67 69.60 -3.72
C SER A 31 23.68 70.70 -4.08
N ASP A 32 23.33 70.90 -5.35
CA ASP A 32 22.67 72.17 -5.70
C ASP A 32 21.14 72.12 -5.90
N ASP A 33 20.46 70.96 -6.00
CA ASP A 33 19.04 70.98 -6.46
C ASP A 33 18.09 69.83 -6.00
N LEU A 34 18.35 69.12 -4.89
CA LEU A 34 17.46 68.03 -4.38
C LEU A 34 17.21 66.92 -5.42
N GLU A 35 18.20 66.70 -6.27
CA GLU A 35 18.10 65.97 -7.53
C GLU A 35 17.91 64.45 -7.34
N THR A 36 18.29 63.92 -6.17
CA THR A 36 18.15 62.49 -5.81
C THR A 36 16.71 62.02 -5.87
N ALA A 37 15.82 62.74 -5.21
CA ALA A 37 14.41 62.41 -5.24
C ALA A 37 13.84 62.62 -6.64
N ALA A 38 14.22 63.69 -7.34
CA ALA A 38 13.71 64.01 -8.67
C ALA A 38 14.07 62.95 -9.72
N PHE A 39 15.33 62.49 -9.75
CA PHE A 39 15.77 61.41 -10.63
C PHE A 39 15.01 60.12 -10.34
N LEU A 40 14.95 59.71 -9.07
CA LEU A 40 14.30 58.46 -8.68
C LEU A 40 12.79 58.49 -8.98
N ASN A 41 12.14 59.63 -8.78
CA ASN A 41 10.73 59.82 -9.15
C ASN A 41 10.52 59.75 -10.66
N ALA A 42 11.42 60.35 -11.45
CA ALA A 42 11.31 60.38 -12.91
C ALA A 42 11.58 59.00 -13.56
N VAL A 43 12.57 58.26 -13.07
CA VAL A 43 12.98 56.97 -13.65
C VAL A 43 12.12 55.81 -13.14
N PHE A 44 11.85 55.76 -11.84
CA PHE A 44 11.23 54.59 -11.19
C PHE A 44 9.78 54.84 -10.76
N GLY A 45 9.24 56.04 -10.99
CA GLY A 45 7.85 56.39 -10.69
C GLY A 45 7.55 56.55 -9.19
N PHE A 46 8.56 56.79 -8.37
CA PHE A 46 8.38 57.02 -6.95
C PHE A 46 7.81 58.42 -6.63
N ALA A 47 7.48 58.64 -5.36
CA ALA A 47 7.01 59.92 -4.81
C ALA A 47 7.88 60.33 -3.60
N LEU A 48 9.17 60.53 -3.85
CA LEU A 48 10.18 60.86 -2.85
C LEU A 48 10.42 62.35 -2.75
N SER A 49 10.94 62.76 -1.59
CA SER A 49 11.46 64.09 -1.34
C SER A 49 12.86 63.99 -0.72
N GLY A 50 13.71 64.96 -1.02
CA GLY A 50 15.05 65.09 -0.46
C GLY A 50 15.21 66.42 0.28
N SER A 51 16.25 66.51 1.10
CA SER A 51 16.70 67.75 1.74
C SER A 51 18.21 67.71 1.90
N SER A 52 18.85 68.87 1.87
CA SER A 52 20.24 68.98 2.30
C SER A 52 20.39 68.58 3.76
N ASN A 53 21.39 67.75 4.02
CA ASN A 53 21.74 67.26 5.34
C ASN A 53 23.24 66.93 5.39
N ASN A 54 24.03 67.80 6.01
CA ASN A 54 25.47 67.63 6.17
C ASN A 54 25.86 67.00 7.52
N GLY A 55 24.89 66.52 8.29
CA GLY A 55 25.10 65.95 9.62
C GLY A 55 25.69 64.53 9.56
N PRO A 56 26.35 64.07 10.63
CA PRO A 56 26.90 62.72 10.67
C PRO A 56 25.78 61.68 10.70
N ALA A 57 25.91 60.58 9.96
CA ALA A 57 24.87 59.56 9.86
C ALA A 57 25.24 58.32 10.68
N GLY A 58 24.30 57.76 11.44
CA GLY A 58 24.50 56.50 12.16
C GLY A 58 23.99 55.31 11.37
N ILE A 59 24.69 54.16 11.44
CA ILE A 59 24.19 52.91 10.87
C ILE A 59 22.93 52.44 11.61
N THR A 60 21.95 51.89 10.90
CA THR A 60 20.71 51.38 11.50
C THR A 60 20.70 49.85 11.59
N GLY A 61 19.74 49.29 12.33
CA GLY A 61 19.49 47.84 12.35
C GLY A 61 19.11 47.25 10.99
N ALA A 62 18.65 48.08 10.03
CA ALA A 62 18.31 47.65 8.68
C ALA A 62 19.54 47.24 7.85
N ALA A 63 20.76 47.56 8.31
CA ALA A 63 21.98 47.07 7.69
C ALA A 63 22.22 45.56 7.92
N ALA A 64 21.60 44.96 8.95
CA ALA A 64 21.75 43.54 9.24
C ALA A 64 21.21 42.68 8.08
N GLY A 65 21.95 41.63 7.71
CA GLY A 65 21.57 40.76 6.58
C GLY A 65 21.86 41.34 5.19
N THR A 66 22.43 42.54 5.11
CA THR A 66 22.83 43.19 3.84
C THR A 66 24.36 43.28 3.72
N PRO A 67 24.92 43.61 2.55
CA PRO A 67 26.35 43.93 2.41
C PRO A 67 26.83 45.10 3.27
N PHE A 68 25.92 45.91 3.81
CA PHE A 68 26.25 46.99 4.74
C PHE A 68 26.47 46.51 6.18
N ALA A 69 26.18 45.24 6.49
CA ALA A 69 26.42 44.66 7.81
C ALA A 69 27.90 44.74 8.20
N GLY A 70 28.18 45.20 9.42
CA GLY A 70 29.54 45.39 9.92
C GLY A 70 30.30 46.56 9.28
N GLY A 71 29.60 47.47 8.60
CA GLY A 71 30.16 48.75 8.16
C GLY A 71 30.44 49.73 9.32
N PRO A 72 30.97 50.92 9.02
CA PRO A 72 31.24 51.98 10.00
C PRO A 72 30.04 52.26 10.90
N ALA A 73 30.27 52.44 12.19
CA ALA A 73 29.20 52.78 13.13
C ALA A 73 28.55 54.14 12.82
N SER A 74 29.32 55.07 12.23
CA SER A 74 28.84 56.36 11.78
C SER A 74 29.62 56.84 10.55
N LEU A 75 28.92 57.52 9.66
CA LEU A 75 29.48 58.31 8.56
C LEU A 75 29.73 59.74 9.04
N PRO A 76 30.90 60.32 8.75
CA PRO A 76 31.21 61.69 9.12
C PRO A 76 30.38 62.70 8.32
N SER A 77 30.25 63.90 8.88
CA SER A 77 29.70 65.06 8.19
C SER A 77 30.56 65.43 6.99
N MET A 78 29.98 65.42 5.79
CA MET A 78 30.60 65.99 4.60
C MET A 78 29.85 67.26 4.22
N ASN A 79 30.53 68.19 3.55
CA ASN A 79 29.83 69.29 2.90
C ASN A 79 28.89 68.73 1.83
N ASP A 80 27.90 69.54 1.44
CA ASP A 80 27.23 69.32 0.17
C ASP A 80 26.56 67.93 0.06
N SER A 81 26.04 67.43 1.18
CA SER A 81 25.38 66.14 1.30
C SER A 81 23.86 66.28 1.33
N ASP A 82 23.18 65.41 0.59
CA ASP A 82 21.72 65.34 0.50
C ASP A 82 21.21 64.02 1.06
N ALA A 83 20.01 64.04 1.64
CA ALA A 83 19.38 62.85 2.19
C ALA A 83 17.90 62.78 1.80
N LEU A 84 17.39 61.56 1.62
CA LEU A 84 15.97 61.33 1.37
C LEU A 84 15.19 61.50 2.67
N THR A 85 14.07 62.22 2.61
CA THR A 85 13.17 62.42 3.77
C THR A 85 12.10 61.32 3.88
N SER A 86 11.96 60.51 2.83
CA SER A 86 11.08 59.34 2.77
C SER A 86 11.70 58.27 1.87
N LEU A 87 11.30 57.01 2.05
CA LEU A 87 11.72 55.90 1.21
C LEU A 87 10.50 55.12 0.70
N PRO A 88 10.57 54.49 -0.50
CA PRO A 88 9.53 53.56 -0.96
C PRO A 88 9.32 52.39 0.01
N PRO A 89 8.12 51.80 0.09
CA PRO A 89 7.89 50.58 0.88
C PRO A 89 8.88 49.47 0.51
N GLY A 90 9.37 48.73 1.51
CA GLY A 90 10.36 47.66 1.31
C GLY A 90 11.82 48.14 1.24
N SER A 91 12.06 49.45 1.18
CA SER A 91 13.42 50.01 1.25
C SER A 91 14.03 49.88 2.64
N LEU A 92 15.35 49.73 2.68
CA LEU A 92 16.14 49.69 3.91
C LEU A 92 16.90 51.01 4.08
N ASN A 93 16.63 51.74 5.16
CA ASN A 93 17.36 52.96 5.55
C ASN A 93 18.65 52.57 6.27
N ILE A 94 19.78 52.52 5.55
CA ILE A 94 21.03 51.95 6.04
C ILE A 94 21.76 52.92 6.98
N TYR A 95 21.89 54.19 6.59
CA TYR A 95 22.51 55.23 7.41
C TYR A 95 21.56 56.43 7.53
N THR A 96 21.31 56.87 8.76
CA THR A 96 20.38 57.98 9.03
C THR A 96 20.98 59.07 9.90
N ASN A 97 20.62 60.32 9.59
CA ASN A 97 20.81 61.48 10.46
C ASN A 97 19.44 62.10 10.75
N GLY A 98 18.97 62.04 12.01
CA GLY A 98 17.73 62.74 12.39
C GLY A 98 16.46 62.35 11.62
N GLY A 99 16.37 61.10 11.12
CA GLY A 99 15.25 60.63 10.31
C GLY A 99 15.42 60.83 8.80
N PHE A 100 16.46 61.55 8.38
CA PHE A 100 16.87 61.66 6.98
C PHE A 100 17.73 60.44 6.61
N SER A 101 17.49 59.86 5.44
CA SER A 101 18.19 58.69 4.92
C SER A 101 19.36 59.12 4.05
N GLN A 102 20.57 59.01 4.59
CA GLN A 102 21.84 59.35 3.94
C GLN A 102 22.33 58.22 3.02
N VAL A 103 22.01 56.98 3.39
CA VAL A 103 22.24 55.80 2.54
C VAL A 103 21.02 54.91 2.63
N ALA A 104 20.44 54.57 1.48
CA ALA A 104 19.33 53.63 1.39
C ALA A 104 19.63 52.53 0.38
N LEU A 105 19.15 51.33 0.67
CA LEU A 105 19.02 50.24 -0.28
C LEU A 105 17.54 50.11 -0.65
N ILE A 106 17.21 50.31 -1.91
CA ILE A 106 15.85 50.36 -2.45
C ILE A 106 15.72 49.22 -3.47
N PRO A 107 15.04 48.11 -3.12
CA PRO A 107 14.74 47.05 -4.07
C PRO A 107 13.82 47.57 -5.19
N TYR A 108 14.08 47.17 -6.44
CA TYR A 108 13.23 47.51 -7.58
C TYR A 108 13.24 46.39 -8.63
N GLY A 109 12.09 45.74 -8.83
CA GLY A 109 12.02 44.53 -9.65
C GLY A 109 12.92 43.44 -9.08
N ALA A 110 13.74 42.83 -9.95
CA ALA A 110 14.77 41.88 -9.55
C ALA A 110 16.11 42.53 -9.13
N GLY A 111 16.26 43.85 -9.26
CA GLY A 111 17.51 44.57 -8.98
C GLY A 111 17.44 45.49 -7.77
N ASN A 112 18.54 46.22 -7.52
CA ASN A 112 18.70 47.08 -6.35
C ASN A 112 19.18 48.47 -6.74
N ILE A 113 18.63 49.49 -6.07
CA ILE A 113 19.10 50.88 -6.14
C ILE A 113 19.73 51.23 -4.80
N VAL A 114 21.00 51.64 -4.79
CA VAL A 114 21.67 52.19 -3.60
C VAL A 114 21.82 53.69 -3.77
N THR A 115 21.28 54.47 -2.85
CA THR A 115 21.48 55.93 -2.83
C THR A 115 22.60 56.29 -1.86
N LEU A 116 23.52 57.15 -2.27
CA LEU A 116 24.58 57.70 -1.44
C LEU A 116 24.46 59.23 -1.41
N GLY A 117 24.37 59.80 -0.20
CA GLY A 117 24.06 61.21 0.00
C GLY A 117 25.23 62.19 -0.19
N TRP A 118 26.47 61.72 -0.26
CA TRP A 118 27.64 62.59 -0.46
C TRP A 118 27.89 62.83 -1.97
N ASP A 119 28.36 64.04 -2.33
CA ASP A 119 28.62 64.50 -3.70
C ASP A 119 29.96 64.06 -4.30
N TRP A 120 30.89 63.63 -3.42
CA TRP A 120 32.25 63.19 -3.75
C TRP A 120 33.10 64.25 -4.48
N TYR A 121 32.71 65.52 -4.44
CA TYR A 121 33.50 66.58 -5.03
C TYR A 121 34.79 66.78 -4.24
N GLN A 122 35.93 66.93 -4.94
CA GLN A 122 37.26 67.09 -4.33
C GLN A 122 37.68 65.99 -3.34
N CYS A 123 37.14 64.77 -3.49
CA CYS A 123 37.52 63.62 -2.66
C CYS A 123 39.02 63.28 -2.67
N ASP A 124 39.81 63.83 -3.61
CA ASP A 124 41.27 63.64 -3.69
C ASP A 124 42.12 64.82 -3.14
N SER A 125 41.53 65.93 -2.65
CA SER A 125 42.30 67.19 -2.47
C SER A 125 42.14 67.99 -1.15
N GLY A 126 41.71 67.43 -0.01
CA GLY A 126 41.78 68.21 1.23
C GLY A 126 41.23 67.67 2.54
N ASP A 127 40.36 66.66 2.54
CA ASP A 127 39.75 66.18 3.79
C ASP A 127 40.64 65.15 4.52
N PRO A 128 40.54 65.03 5.86
CA PRO A 128 41.28 64.03 6.62
C PRO A 128 41.00 62.62 6.11
N ALA A 129 42.04 61.83 5.83
CA ALA A 129 41.93 60.47 5.29
C ALA A 129 40.95 59.57 6.09
N SER A 130 40.85 59.77 7.42
CA SER A 130 39.93 59.04 8.29
C SER A 130 38.44 59.32 8.05
N GLU A 131 38.08 60.48 7.48
CA GLU A 131 36.69 60.84 7.18
C GLU A 131 36.24 60.28 5.82
N GLN A 132 37.16 60.18 4.86
CA GLN A 132 36.88 59.61 3.54
C GLN A 132 36.82 58.07 3.58
N ASP A 133 37.56 57.41 4.47
CA ASP A 133 37.62 55.96 4.54
C ASP A 133 36.26 55.31 4.88
N ALA A 134 35.43 55.95 5.71
CA ALA A 134 34.10 55.44 6.07
C ALA A 134 33.12 55.50 4.88
N TRP A 135 33.11 56.61 4.13
CA TRP A 135 32.30 56.74 2.92
C TRP A 135 32.79 55.81 1.80
N ARG A 136 34.11 55.62 1.65
CA ARG A 136 34.70 54.68 0.69
C ARG A 136 34.33 53.23 1.01
N ASP A 137 34.33 52.82 2.28
CA ASP A 137 33.86 51.48 2.68
C ASP A 137 32.38 51.29 2.32
N VAL A 138 31.55 52.29 2.59
CA VAL A 138 30.13 52.25 2.20
C VAL A 138 29.93 52.22 0.69
N LEU A 139 30.75 52.92 -0.10
CA LEU A 139 30.71 52.85 -1.56
C LEU A 139 31.11 51.45 -2.07
N CYS A 140 32.13 50.82 -1.48
CA CYS A 140 32.49 49.44 -1.82
C CYS A 140 31.33 48.47 -1.52
N ARG A 141 30.66 48.64 -0.37
CA ARG A 141 29.49 47.84 0.00
C ARG A 141 28.27 48.11 -0.88
N ALA A 142 28.10 49.36 -1.32
CA ALA A 142 27.11 49.72 -2.33
C ALA A 142 27.39 49.00 -3.66
N GLY A 143 28.67 48.88 -4.04
CA GLY A 143 29.13 48.04 -5.16
C GLY A 143 28.61 46.60 -5.08
N VAL A 144 28.81 45.97 -3.93
CA VAL A 144 28.35 44.59 -3.67
C VAL A 144 26.81 44.52 -3.63
N ALA A 145 26.15 45.45 -2.94
CA ALA A 145 24.69 45.47 -2.80
C ALA A 145 23.95 45.76 -4.11
N ALA A 146 24.54 46.55 -5.00
CA ALA A 146 24.01 46.77 -6.34
C ALA A 146 24.27 45.56 -7.26
N ALA A 147 25.43 44.91 -7.12
CA ALA A 147 25.75 43.72 -7.92
C ALA A 147 24.97 42.46 -7.49
N GLN A 148 24.53 42.41 -6.23
CA GLN A 148 23.56 41.43 -5.75
C GLN A 148 22.17 41.90 -6.18
N GLY A 149 21.42 41.05 -6.90
CA GLY A 149 20.01 41.33 -7.20
C GLY A 149 19.19 41.53 -5.92
N ALA A 150 17.95 42.00 -6.04
CA ALA A 150 17.03 41.98 -4.91
C ALA A 150 16.88 40.54 -4.40
N CYS A 151 16.86 40.34 -3.08
CA CYS A 151 16.64 39.03 -2.48
C CYS A 151 15.35 38.43 -3.04
N ALA A 152 15.41 37.28 -3.71
CA ALA A 152 14.27 36.71 -4.39
C ALA A 152 13.43 35.92 -3.37
N VAL A 153 12.25 36.45 -3.08
CA VAL A 153 11.23 35.70 -2.33
C VAL A 153 10.77 34.50 -3.15
N ALA A 154 10.19 33.50 -2.50
CA ALA A 154 9.66 32.32 -3.19
C ALA A 154 8.67 32.70 -4.29
N ASP A 155 8.56 31.85 -5.31
CA ASP A 155 7.53 31.99 -6.34
C ASP A 155 6.13 31.75 -5.76
N LYS A 156 5.09 32.06 -6.55
CA LYS A 156 3.71 31.74 -6.18
C LYS A 156 3.53 30.22 -6.23
N PRO A 157 3.26 29.53 -5.10
CA PRO A 157 3.24 28.08 -5.10
C PRO A 157 2.01 27.53 -5.83
N LEU A 158 2.23 26.48 -6.62
CA LEU A 158 1.17 25.60 -7.14
C LEU A 158 0.96 24.45 -6.16
N LEU A 159 -0.29 24.19 -5.80
CA LEU A 159 -0.66 23.25 -4.74
C LEU A 159 -1.36 22.03 -5.31
N GLY A 160 -0.91 20.86 -4.86
CA GLY A 160 -1.50 19.56 -5.15
C GLY A 160 -2.09 18.90 -3.91
N ARG A 161 -2.91 17.88 -4.14
CA ARG A 161 -3.54 17.02 -3.13
C ARG A 161 -3.63 15.60 -3.68
N ASP A 162 -3.51 14.60 -2.83
CA ASP A 162 -3.72 13.20 -3.24
C ASP A 162 -5.21 12.92 -3.52
N GLU A 163 -6.12 13.53 -2.75
CA GLU A 163 -7.57 13.36 -2.88
C GLU A 163 -8.30 14.70 -2.79
N GLU A 164 -9.36 14.88 -3.59
CA GLU A 164 -10.19 16.10 -3.60
C GLU A 164 -11.37 16.05 -2.62
N VAL A 165 -11.87 14.84 -2.38
CA VAL A 165 -13.05 14.56 -1.57
C VAL A 165 -12.67 13.48 -0.58
N ILE A 166 -12.92 13.71 0.71
CA ILE A 166 -12.61 12.78 1.80
C ILE A 166 -13.80 12.69 2.77
N CYS A 167 -13.78 11.71 3.68
CA CYS A 167 -14.73 11.63 4.78
C CYS A 167 -14.27 12.48 5.97
N ASP A 168 -15.19 12.77 6.88
CA ASP A 168 -14.90 13.52 8.11
C ASP A 168 -13.74 12.88 8.88
N GLY A 169 -12.64 13.64 9.01
CA GLY A 169 -11.47 13.25 9.79
C GLY A 169 -10.44 12.38 9.07
N ASP A 170 -10.66 12.01 7.82
CA ASP A 170 -9.65 11.30 7.02
C ASP A 170 -8.41 12.18 6.82
N GLU A 171 -7.23 11.55 6.78
CA GLU A 171 -5.96 12.25 6.53
C GLU A 171 -5.70 12.34 5.02
N VAL A 172 -5.39 13.55 4.54
CA VAL A 172 -5.00 13.79 3.14
C VAL A 172 -3.68 14.56 3.08
N ARG A 173 -2.84 14.19 2.12
CA ARG A 173 -1.57 14.87 1.83
C ARG A 173 -1.80 16.06 0.90
N LEU A 174 -1.24 17.21 1.28
CA LEU A 174 -1.13 18.41 0.46
C LEU A 174 0.35 18.66 0.17
N PHE A 175 0.68 19.11 -1.04
CA PHE A 175 2.08 19.34 -1.44
C PHE A 175 2.22 20.51 -2.40
N VAL A 176 3.39 21.16 -2.39
CA VAL A 176 3.80 22.14 -3.39
C VAL A 176 4.46 21.40 -4.56
N TYR A 177 4.14 21.78 -5.79
CA TYR A 177 4.82 21.25 -6.98
C TYR A 177 5.14 22.36 -7.97
N ASP A 178 6.16 22.15 -8.81
CA ASP A 178 6.53 23.07 -9.89
C ASP A 178 6.66 24.54 -9.44
N SER A 179 7.30 24.76 -8.29
CA SER A 179 7.49 26.09 -7.68
C SER A 179 8.85 26.16 -6.98
N GLU A 180 9.56 27.28 -7.11
CA GLU A 180 10.88 27.48 -6.50
C GLU A 180 10.76 28.27 -5.18
N LEU A 181 11.42 27.78 -4.13
CA LEU A 181 11.44 28.43 -2.81
C LEU A 181 12.34 29.68 -2.78
N ASN A 182 13.24 29.82 -3.77
CA ASN A 182 14.27 30.85 -3.86
C ASN A 182 15.03 30.99 -2.53
N GLU A 183 15.22 32.21 -2.03
CA GLU A 183 15.88 32.46 -0.74
C GLU A 183 14.90 32.60 0.43
N SER A 184 13.70 32.00 0.35
CA SER A 184 12.81 31.86 1.50
C SER A 184 13.25 30.67 2.38
N ASP A 185 12.88 30.68 3.67
CA ASP A 185 13.28 29.62 4.59
C ASP A 185 12.47 28.32 4.37
N ASP A 186 11.15 28.42 4.18
CA ASP A 186 10.26 27.27 3.92
C ASP A 186 8.87 27.70 3.38
N TRP A 187 8.06 26.73 2.98
CA TRP A 187 6.64 26.88 2.65
C TRP A 187 5.79 26.79 3.92
N TYR A 188 4.99 27.82 4.16
CA TYR A 188 4.08 27.87 5.31
C TYR A 188 2.65 27.68 4.83
N TRP A 189 1.97 26.69 5.40
CA TRP A 189 0.62 26.29 5.03
C TRP A 189 -0.41 26.84 6.00
N TYR A 190 -1.51 27.34 5.46
CA TYR A 190 -2.57 28.03 6.19
C TYR A 190 -3.94 27.49 5.82
N SER A 191 -4.89 27.49 6.76
CA SER A 191 -6.31 27.21 6.48
C SER A 191 -7.15 28.48 6.43
N GLY A 192 -8.21 28.45 5.61
CA GLY A 192 -9.23 29.50 5.48
C GLY A 192 -8.79 30.71 4.66
N SER A 193 -7.59 31.25 4.91
CA SER A 193 -7.00 32.32 4.10
C SER A 193 -5.47 32.29 4.19
N CYS A 194 -4.81 32.92 3.22
CA CYS A 194 -3.36 33.02 3.23
C CYS A 194 -2.83 33.90 4.37
N GLY A 195 -1.94 33.35 5.21
CA GLY A 195 -1.54 34.01 6.44
C GLY A 195 -2.56 33.93 7.57
N GLY A 196 -3.59 33.07 7.43
CA GLY A 196 -4.57 32.75 8.46
C GLY A 196 -4.01 31.81 9.52
N THR A 197 -4.76 30.75 9.85
CA THR A 197 -4.32 29.76 10.84
C THR A 197 -3.23 28.88 10.23
N LEU A 198 -2.02 28.92 10.79
CA LEU A 198 -0.91 28.05 10.38
C LEU A 198 -1.25 26.58 10.70
N VAL A 199 -1.16 25.71 9.71
CA VAL A 199 -1.45 24.26 9.83
C VAL A 199 -0.23 23.38 9.61
N GLY A 200 0.84 23.91 8.98
CA GLY A 200 2.07 23.17 8.78
C GLY A 200 3.15 23.98 8.07
N ILE A 201 4.36 23.43 8.03
CA ILE A 201 5.54 24.01 7.38
C ILE A 201 6.24 22.87 6.64
N GLY A 202 6.67 23.11 5.39
CA GLY A 202 7.36 22.14 4.55
C GLY A 202 6.78 22.08 3.13
N GLU A 203 7.50 21.40 2.23
CA GLU A 203 7.05 21.14 0.85
C GLU A 203 5.75 20.30 0.80
N GLU A 204 5.48 19.52 1.84
CA GLU A 204 4.27 18.72 2.00
C GLU A 204 3.78 18.72 3.45
N ILE A 205 2.47 18.57 3.63
CA ILE A 205 1.82 18.43 4.94
C ILE A 205 0.69 17.40 4.86
N TYR A 206 0.30 16.88 6.03
CA TYR A 206 -0.85 15.99 6.20
C TYR A 206 -1.90 16.69 7.06
N VAL A 207 -3.15 16.66 6.63
CA VAL A 207 -4.27 17.32 7.32
C VAL A 207 -5.49 16.41 7.39
N SER A 208 -6.25 16.55 8.48
CA SER A 208 -7.50 15.81 8.71
C SER A 208 -8.66 16.78 8.97
N PRO A 209 -9.18 17.48 7.94
CA PRO A 209 -10.28 18.42 8.13
C PRO A 209 -11.59 17.69 8.43
N SER A 210 -12.37 18.24 9.37
CA SER A 210 -13.72 17.74 9.68
C SER A 210 -14.84 18.46 8.92
N VAL A 211 -14.49 19.54 8.22
CA VAL A 211 -15.40 20.32 7.37
C VAL A 211 -14.66 20.72 6.09
N THR A 212 -15.40 20.94 5.00
CA THR A 212 -14.81 21.39 3.73
C THR A 212 -13.93 22.62 3.96
N THR A 213 -12.63 22.49 3.68
CA THR A 213 -11.61 23.47 4.05
C THR A 213 -10.71 23.78 2.86
N THR A 214 -10.46 25.07 2.63
CA THR A 214 -9.47 25.54 1.66
C THR A 214 -8.16 25.87 2.37
N TYR A 215 -7.07 25.33 1.84
CA TYR A 215 -5.70 25.52 2.31
C TYR A 215 -4.93 26.41 1.35
N TYR A 216 -3.98 27.18 1.88
CA TYR A 216 -3.13 28.11 1.14
C TYR A 216 -1.68 27.91 1.56
N ALA A 217 -0.73 28.17 0.68
CA ALA A 217 0.69 28.20 1.03
C ALA A 217 1.38 29.45 0.47
N ARG A 218 2.48 29.85 1.13
CA ARG A 218 3.43 30.85 0.64
C ARG A 218 4.82 30.60 1.23
N GLY A 219 5.87 30.96 0.50
CA GLY A 219 7.22 30.96 1.04
C GLY A 219 7.41 32.10 2.02
N GLN A 220 8.05 31.81 3.15
CA GLN A 220 8.36 32.83 4.16
C GLN A 220 9.75 32.63 4.75
N GLY A 221 10.22 33.64 5.45
CA GLY A 221 11.57 33.64 6.02
C GLY A 221 12.63 34.10 5.02
N GLY A 222 13.89 34.08 5.42
CA GLY A 222 15.01 34.53 4.59
C GLY A 222 14.99 36.04 4.32
N CYS A 223 14.57 36.45 3.11
CA CYS A 223 14.57 37.83 2.59
C CYS A 223 13.76 38.88 3.40
N GLY A 224 13.12 38.52 4.50
CA GLY A 224 12.29 39.41 5.33
C GLY A 224 10.93 39.79 4.73
N ALA A 225 10.77 39.71 3.40
CA ALA A 225 9.48 39.79 2.71
C ALA A 225 8.90 38.39 2.46
N ASN A 226 7.57 38.25 2.54
CA ASN A 226 6.89 36.99 2.22
C ASN A 226 6.70 36.84 0.70
N GLY A 227 6.80 35.62 0.19
CA GLY A 227 6.43 35.28 -1.18
C GLY A 227 4.92 35.50 -1.46
N PRO A 228 4.53 35.57 -2.74
CA PRO A 228 3.13 35.65 -3.13
C PRO A 228 2.38 34.39 -2.72
N CYS A 229 1.07 34.53 -2.49
CA CYS A 229 0.28 33.42 -2.01
C CYS A 229 -0.31 32.56 -3.13
N SER A 230 -0.42 31.25 -2.90
CA SER A 230 -1.17 30.31 -3.75
C SER A 230 -2.63 30.75 -3.97
N ASP A 231 -3.26 30.28 -5.05
CA ASP A 231 -4.71 30.42 -5.27
C ASP A 231 -5.57 29.60 -4.30
N GLY A 232 -4.95 28.66 -3.58
CA GLY A 232 -5.59 27.80 -2.59
C GLY A 232 -6.00 26.43 -3.16
N VAL A 233 -6.05 25.43 -2.30
CA VAL A 233 -6.44 24.05 -2.60
C VAL A 233 -7.57 23.65 -1.65
N THR A 234 -8.73 23.25 -2.19
CA THR A 234 -9.89 22.85 -1.39
C THR A 234 -9.96 21.34 -1.23
N ILE A 235 -10.19 20.91 0.01
CA ILE A 235 -10.59 19.55 0.36
C ILE A 235 -12.07 19.57 0.70
N THR A 236 -12.87 18.83 -0.06
CA THR A 236 -14.30 18.68 0.21
C THR A 236 -14.48 17.56 1.22
N VAL A 237 -15.01 17.91 2.40
CA VAL A 237 -15.33 16.91 3.44
C VAL A 237 -16.80 16.56 3.31
N ILE A 238 -17.06 15.28 3.15
CA ILE A 238 -18.40 14.73 3.19
C ILE A 238 -18.71 14.34 4.64
N GLU A 239 -19.57 15.13 5.29
CA GLU A 239 -20.20 14.74 6.56
C GLU A 239 -21.33 13.74 6.25
N LEU A 240 -21.02 12.46 6.40
CA LEU A 240 -21.98 11.37 6.27
C LEU A 240 -22.17 10.69 7.62
N GLU A 241 -23.42 10.38 7.99
CA GLU A 241 -23.67 9.41 9.08
C GLU A 241 -23.08 8.07 8.62
N THR A 242 -21.88 7.71 9.08
CA THR A 242 -21.20 6.45 8.69
C THR A 242 -22.16 5.28 8.85
N PRO A 243 -22.25 4.33 7.89
CA PRO A 243 -23.14 3.18 8.03
C PRO A 243 -22.94 2.46 9.36
N GLU A 244 -24.02 2.06 10.02
CA GLU A 244 -23.94 1.27 11.24
C GLU A 244 -23.14 -0.02 11.00
N ILE A 245 -22.29 -0.36 11.97
CA ILE A 245 -21.43 -1.54 11.88
C ILE A 245 -22.23 -2.78 12.32
N TYR A 246 -22.51 -3.67 11.37
CA TYR A 246 -23.12 -4.98 11.60
C TYR A 246 -22.06 -6.09 11.67
N ASN A 247 -22.39 -7.22 12.30
CA ASN A 247 -21.46 -8.36 12.38
C ASN A 247 -21.54 -9.24 11.14
N VAL A 248 -20.38 -9.63 10.63
CA VAL A 248 -20.27 -10.64 9.57
C VAL A 248 -20.73 -12.01 10.07
N THR A 249 -21.67 -12.60 9.34
CA THR A 249 -22.20 -13.96 9.58
C THR A 249 -21.58 -14.96 8.59
N GLY A 250 -21.65 -16.25 8.92
CA GLY A 250 -20.92 -17.33 8.24
C GLY A 250 -19.92 -18.05 9.14
N GLY A 251 -19.62 -17.45 10.30
CA GLY A 251 -18.78 -18.04 11.36
C GLY A 251 -17.29 -17.78 11.18
N THR A 252 -16.53 -17.94 12.26
CA THR A 252 -15.11 -17.55 12.33
C THR A 252 -14.15 -18.61 11.81
N MET A 253 -14.58 -19.87 11.63
CA MET A 253 -13.85 -20.95 10.96
C MET A 253 -14.83 -22.02 10.46
N ASN A 254 -15.34 -21.90 9.24
CA ASN A 254 -16.11 -22.98 8.61
C ASN A 254 -15.14 -23.89 7.86
N THR A 255 -15.03 -25.12 8.34
CA THR A 255 -14.15 -26.12 7.73
C THR A 255 -14.99 -27.01 6.83
N THR A 256 -14.69 -26.98 5.53
CA THR A 256 -15.34 -27.83 4.53
C THR A 256 -14.33 -28.77 3.91
N CYS A 257 -14.83 -29.81 3.23
CA CYS A 257 -14.00 -30.73 2.48
C CYS A 257 -14.18 -30.45 0.99
N ASP A 258 -13.10 -30.58 0.21
CA ASP A 258 -13.07 -30.37 -1.24
C ASP A 258 -14.13 -31.20 -2.02
N ASN A 259 -14.63 -32.28 -1.41
CA ASN A 259 -15.53 -33.26 -2.01
C ASN A 259 -17.04 -32.98 -1.80
N ASN A 260 -17.41 -32.07 -0.90
CA ASN A 260 -18.80 -31.90 -0.46
C ASN A 260 -19.50 -30.71 -1.11
N ASN A 261 -18.75 -29.79 -1.75
CA ASN A 261 -19.25 -28.58 -2.41
C ASN A 261 -20.30 -27.82 -1.57
N THR A 262 -20.20 -27.88 -0.24
CA THR A 262 -21.15 -27.26 0.69
C THR A 262 -20.97 -25.75 0.77
N GLY A 263 -19.75 -25.27 0.44
CA GLY A 263 -19.37 -23.87 0.44
C GLY A 263 -19.63 -23.17 1.78
N LEU A 264 -19.57 -21.84 1.76
CA LEU A 264 -19.85 -20.97 2.89
C LEU A 264 -20.83 -19.87 2.49
N VAL A 265 -21.94 -19.72 3.22
CA VAL A 265 -22.82 -18.57 3.08
C VAL A 265 -22.29 -17.46 3.99
N VAL A 266 -21.82 -16.38 3.40
CA VAL A 266 -21.33 -15.18 4.10
C VAL A 266 -22.43 -14.13 4.07
N GLY A 267 -22.65 -13.42 5.17
CA GLY A 267 -23.71 -12.43 5.27
C GLY A 267 -23.47 -11.41 6.38
N LEU A 268 -24.51 -10.67 6.74
CA LEU A 268 -24.55 -9.76 7.89
C LEU A 268 -25.75 -10.06 8.77
N ASP A 269 -25.61 -9.81 10.08
CA ASP A 269 -26.70 -9.93 11.06
C ASP A 269 -27.70 -8.75 11.01
N GLY A 270 -27.40 -7.71 10.23
CA GLY A 270 -28.26 -6.58 9.93
C GLY A 270 -27.77 -5.84 8.69
N SER A 271 -28.59 -4.90 8.19
CA SER A 271 -28.21 -4.00 7.10
C SER A 271 -29.12 -2.77 7.09
N GLU A 272 -28.64 -1.67 6.54
CA GLU A 272 -29.38 -0.41 6.38
C GLU A 272 -29.99 -0.26 4.99
N LEU A 273 -31.16 0.37 4.89
CA LEU A 273 -31.69 0.82 3.60
C LEU A 273 -30.78 1.92 3.02
N ASN A 274 -30.69 1.99 1.69
CA ASN A 274 -29.85 2.95 0.95
C ASN A 274 -28.34 2.81 1.16
N VAL A 275 -27.88 1.72 1.79
CA VAL A 275 -26.46 1.33 1.84
C VAL A 275 -26.24 0.12 0.93
N THR A 276 -25.13 0.09 0.20
CA THR A 276 -24.72 -1.03 -0.63
C THR A 276 -23.56 -1.75 0.05
N TYR A 277 -23.65 -3.06 0.18
CA TYR A 277 -22.64 -3.89 0.82
C TYR A 277 -21.89 -4.69 -0.24
N GLU A 278 -20.57 -4.71 -0.17
CA GLU A 278 -19.72 -5.48 -1.06
C GLU A 278 -18.94 -6.54 -0.30
N LEU A 279 -18.86 -7.73 -0.88
CA LEU A 279 -18.01 -8.80 -0.38
C LEU A 279 -16.57 -8.61 -0.82
N TYR A 280 -15.65 -8.71 0.12
CA TYR A 280 -14.20 -8.71 -0.11
C TYR A 280 -13.64 -10.11 0.15
N PHE A 281 -12.65 -10.52 -0.63
CA PHE A 281 -11.96 -11.79 -0.48
C PHE A 281 -10.46 -11.56 -0.34
N ASN A 282 -9.89 -11.99 0.79
CA ASN A 282 -8.48 -11.76 1.14
C ASN A 282 -8.05 -10.27 1.00
N GLY A 283 -8.93 -9.36 1.42
CA GLY A 283 -8.72 -7.91 1.34
C GLY A 283 -8.92 -7.28 -0.05
N LEU A 284 -9.25 -8.07 -1.07
CA LEU A 284 -9.52 -7.59 -2.43
C LEU A 284 -11.03 -7.51 -2.70
N SER A 285 -11.46 -6.46 -3.37
CA SER A 285 -12.85 -6.30 -3.85
C SER A 285 -13.20 -7.46 -4.78
N THR A 286 -14.37 -8.07 -4.57
CA THR A 286 -14.90 -9.11 -5.47
C THR A 286 -15.85 -8.55 -6.52
N GLY A 287 -16.33 -7.30 -6.35
CA GLY A 287 -17.38 -6.71 -7.16
C GLY A 287 -18.78 -7.28 -6.87
N LEU A 288 -18.92 -8.23 -5.95
CA LEU A 288 -20.21 -8.78 -5.54
C LEU A 288 -20.87 -7.84 -4.54
N THR A 289 -21.90 -7.14 -4.98
CA THR A 289 -22.65 -6.19 -4.16
C THR A 289 -24.05 -6.70 -3.82
N THR A 290 -24.60 -6.23 -2.70
CA THR A 290 -25.98 -6.48 -2.27
C THR A 290 -26.52 -5.22 -1.59
N PRO A 291 -27.70 -4.71 -1.99
CA PRO A 291 -28.32 -3.58 -1.31
C PRO A 291 -28.80 -3.99 0.08
N GLY A 292 -28.63 -3.12 1.06
CA GLY A 292 -29.18 -3.33 2.38
C GLY A 292 -30.70 -3.21 2.41
N THR A 293 -31.31 -3.92 3.36
CA THR A 293 -32.75 -4.20 3.39
C THR A 293 -33.41 -3.78 4.71
N GLY A 294 -32.66 -3.21 5.65
CA GLY A 294 -33.13 -3.03 7.03
C GLY A 294 -33.09 -4.32 7.87
N ASN A 295 -32.61 -5.43 7.29
CA ASN A 295 -32.65 -6.79 7.85
C ASN A 295 -31.34 -7.54 7.53
N PRO A 296 -31.08 -8.73 8.13
CA PRO A 296 -29.93 -9.56 7.75
C PRO A 296 -29.87 -9.82 6.23
N ILE A 297 -28.67 -9.81 5.66
CA ILE A 297 -28.41 -10.09 4.24
C ILE A 297 -27.43 -11.25 4.08
N ASN A 298 -27.50 -11.96 2.96
CA ASN A 298 -26.57 -13.01 2.58
C ASN A 298 -26.04 -12.76 1.17
N PHE A 299 -24.75 -13.02 0.98
CA PHE A 299 -24.12 -13.10 -0.33
C PHE A 299 -24.29 -14.51 -0.92
N PRO A 300 -24.04 -14.68 -2.24
CA PRO A 300 -23.94 -16.02 -2.83
C PRO A 300 -22.96 -16.92 -2.07
N THR A 301 -23.19 -18.24 -2.13
CA THR A 301 -22.29 -19.21 -1.50
C THR A 301 -20.88 -19.12 -2.06
N GLN A 302 -19.91 -19.09 -1.17
CA GLN A 302 -18.48 -18.98 -1.45
C GLN A 302 -17.81 -20.35 -1.41
N PHE A 303 -16.83 -20.57 -2.30
CA PHE A 303 -16.12 -21.86 -2.45
C PHE A 303 -14.60 -21.74 -2.37
N ALA A 304 -14.06 -20.51 -2.35
CA ALA A 304 -12.62 -20.29 -2.31
C ALA A 304 -12.12 -20.23 -0.86
N GLU A 305 -11.01 -20.91 -0.60
CA GLU A 305 -10.36 -20.85 0.71
C GLU A 305 -9.81 -19.45 0.99
N GLY A 306 -10.06 -18.94 2.19
CA GLY A 306 -9.59 -17.62 2.61
C GLY A 306 -10.53 -16.96 3.61
N TYR A 307 -10.34 -15.66 3.80
CA TYR A 307 -11.21 -14.85 4.64
C TYR A 307 -12.03 -13.87 3.79
N TYR A 308 -13.26 -13.68 4.23
CA TYR A 308 -14.24 -12.80 3.64
C TYR A 308 -14.57 -11.67 4.60
N GLU A 309 -14.56 -10.46 4.07
CA GLU A 309 -14.95 -9.23 4.76
C GLU A 309 -16.12 -8.59 4.01
N ILE A 310 -16.88 -7.74 4.67
CA ILE A 310 -17.93 -6.97 4.02
C ILE A 310 -17.69 -5.49 4.27
N VAL A 311 -17.76 -4.71 3.21
CA VAL A 311 -17.61 -3.26 3.22
C VAL A 311 -18.93 -2.63 2.82
N ALA A 312 -19.39 -1.65 3.59
CA ALA A 312 -20.60 -0.90 3.31
C ALA A 312 -20.28 0.45 2.69
N TYR A 313 -21.01 0.82 1.64
CA TYR A 313 -20.93 2.09 0.95
C TYR A 313 -22.27 2.79 0.98
N GLN A 314 -22.29 4.08 1.29
CA GLN A 314 -23.52 4.86 1.16
C GLN A 314 -23.82 5.14 -0.31
N ASN A 315 -25.08 4.98 -0.73
CA ASN A 315 -25.50 5.27 -2.10
C ASN A 315 -25.66 6.77 -2.39
N LEU A 316 -24.91 7.63 -1.70
CA LEU A 316 -24.91 9.07 -1.94
C LEU A 316 -23.89 9.40 -3.04
N SER A 317 -24.40 9.47 -4.26
CA SER A 317 -23.73 9.92 -5.49
C SER A 317 -22.85 11.18 -5.27
N PRO A 318 -21.69 11.31 -5.95
CA PRO A 318 -21.30 10.61 -7.17
C PRO A 318 -20.34 9.43 -6.97
N ASP A 319 -20.46 8.51 -7.92
CA ASP A 319 -19.63 7.32 -8.15
C ASP A 319 -18.13 7.71 -8.29
N PRO A 320 -17.18 7.09 -7.55
CA PRO A 320 -17.37 6.08 -6.51
C PRO A 320 -17.65 6.68 -5.11
N PRO A 321 -18.40 5.97 -4.24
CA PRO A 321 -18.66 6.40 -2.87
C PRO A 321 -17.35 6.49 -2.06
N VAL A 322 -17.09 7.66 -1.48
CA VAL A 322 -15.83 7.99 -0.78
C VAL A 322 -15.80 7.44 0.64
N CYS A 323 -16.96 7.28 1.29
CA CYS A 323 -17.05 6.82 2.67
C CYS A 323 -17.53 5.39 2.77
N ASP A 324 -16.62 4.51 3.19
CA ASP A 324 -16.88 3.12 3.46
C ASP A 324 -16.76 2.77 4.94
N SER A 325 -17.56 1.81 5.38
CA SER A 325 -17.45 1.21 6.71
C SER A 325 -17.16 -0.28 6.56
N ARG A 326 -16.05 -0.74 7.14
CA ARG A 326 -15.78 -2.18 7.29
C ARG A 326 -16.69 -2.76 8.37
N MET A 327 -17.45 -3.79 8.01
CA MET A 327 -18.33 -4.49 8.94
C MET A 327 -17.51 -5.25 9.99
N ALA A 328 -18.11 -5.52 11.16
CA ALA A 328 -17.41 -6.13 12.27
C ALA A 328 -17.19 -7.64 12.04
N GLY A 329 -15.94 -8.07 12.18
CA GLY A 329 -15.57 -9.47 12.07
C GLY A 329 -15.32 -9.93 10.63
N LEU A 330 -15.06 -11.23 10.50
CA LEU A 330 -14.71 -11.88 9.25
C LEU A 330 -15.29 -13.28 9.21
N ALA A 331 -15.58 -13.77 8.00
CA ALA A 331 -15.96 -15.15 7.77
C ALA A 331 -14.78 -15.90 7.13
N VAL A 332 -14.36 -17.02 7.73
CA VAL A 332 -13.22 -17.81 7.21
C VAL A 332 -13.72 -19.12 6.65
N LEU A 333 -13.35 -19.41 5.40
CA LEU A 333 -13.53 -20.71 4.77
C LEU A 333 -12.18 -21.42 4.73
N ILE A 334 -12.09 -22.55 5.42
CA ILE A 334 -10.97 -23.49 5.34
C ILE A 334 -11.44 -24.69 4.51
N VAL A 335 -10.67 -25.06 3.48
CA VAL A 335 -10.96 -26.22 2.64
C VAL A 335 -9.92 -27.28 2.93
N ASN A 336 -10.34 -28.36 3.58
CA ASN A 336 -9.48 -29.51 3.83
C ASN A 336 -9.46 -30.43 2.60
N ASP A 337 -8.26 -30.85 2.23
CA ASP A 337 -8.05 -31.88 1.22
C ASP A 337 -8.70 -33.20 1.67
N LYS A 338 -9.36 -33.90 0.73
CA LYS A 338 -9.78 -35.28 0.98
C LYS A 338 -8.56 -36.22 1.17
N PRO A 339 -8.74 -37.32 1.92
CA PRO A 339 -7.75 -38.38 1.94
C PRO A 339 -7.59 -39.04 0.56
N ASN A 340 -6.42 -39.61 0.30
CA ASN A 340 -6.22 -40.46 -0.86
C ASN A 340 -6.90 -41.83 -0.64
N ALA A 341 -7.63 -42.30 -1.65
CA ALA A 341 -8.21 -43.63 -1.67
C ALA A 341 -7.85 -44.32 -2.99
N TYR A 342 -7.21 -45.49 -2.89
CA TYR A 342 -6.79 -46.30 -4.02
C TYR A 342 -7.72 -47.48 -4.21
N ASN A 343 -7.91 -47.89 -5.46
CA ASN A 343 -8.61 -49.14 -5.74
C ASN A 343 -7.75 -50.30 -5.26
N ALA A 344 -8.40 -51.31 -4.67
CA ALA A 344 -7.73 -52.49 -4.14
C ALA A 344 -8.45 -53.76 -4.59
N SER A 345 -7.77 -54.88 -4.44
CA SER A 345 -8.35 -56.19 -4.68
C SER A 345 -7.90 -57.17 -3.61
N LEU A 346 -8.85 -57.95 -3.08
CA LEU A 346 -8.57 -59.10 -2.24
C LEU A 346 -8.85 -60.37 -3.04
N LEU A 347 -8.00 -61.37 -2.88
CA LEU A 347 -8.11 -62.65 -3.57
C LEU A 347 -8.19 -63.75 -2.51
N ALA A 348 -9.18 -64.63 -2.65
CA ALA A 348 -9.35 -65.77 -1.75
C ALA A 348 -9.71 -67.02 -2.55
N CYS A 349 -9.16 -68.16 -2.13
CA CYS A 349 -9.59 -69.47 -2.61
C CYS A 349 -10.98 -69.80 -2.03
N PRO A 350 -11.75 -70.68 -2.69
CA PRO A 350 -13.00 -71.15 -2.12
C PRO A 350 -12.77 -71.86 -0.79
N ASP A 351 -13.66 -71.64 0.19
CA ASP A 351 -13.57 -72.17 1.56
C ASP A 351 -13.60 -73.71 1.58
N ASN A 352 -14.15 -74.34 0.53
CA ASN A 352 -14.18 -75.78 0.33
C ASN A 352 -13.74 -76.13 -1.09
N PHE A 353 -13.06 -77.27 -1.26
CA PHE A 353 -12.50 -77.71 -2.55
C PHE A 353 -13.54 -77.79 -3.69
N SER A 354 -14.75 -78.26 -3.39
CA SER A 354 -15.87 -78.34 -4.33
C SER A 354 -16.84 -77.15 -4.26
N GLY A 355 -16.54 -76.16 -3.42
CA GLY A 355 -17.36 -74.97 -3.24
C GLY A 355 -16.99 -73.87 -4.23
N ASN A 356 -17.82 -72.84 -4.26
CA ASN A 356 -17.57 -71.60 -5.00
C ASN A 356 -17.60 -70.36 -4.10
N GLN A 357 -17.80 -70.52 -2.79
CA GLN A 357 -17.77 -69.41 -1.82
C GLN A 357 -16.39 -69.22 -1.25
N ALA A 358 -15.97 -67.97 -1.10
CA ALA A 358 -14.79 -67.58 -0.34
C ALA A 358 -15.15 -66.54 0.72
N THR A 359 -14.48 -66.66 1.86
CA THR A 359 -14.56 -65.69 2.96
C THR A 359 -13.43 -64.67 2.88
N PHE A 360 -13.75 -63.39 2.99
CA PHE A 360 -12.82 -62.26 2.98
C PHE A 360 -12.85 -61.50 4.31
N VAL A 361 -11.69 -61.11 4.82
CA VAL A 361 -11.57 -60.09 5.87
C VAL A 361 -11.34 -58.76 5.16
N LEU A 362 -12.34 -57.88 5.14
CA LEU A 362 -12.29 -56.66 4.34
C LEU A 362 -11.17 -55.72 4.81
N SER A 363 -10.93 -55.63 6.12
CA SER A 363 -9.85 -54.79 6.68
C SER A 363 -8.45 -55.16 6.20
N ASP A 364 -8.25 -56.35 5.63
CA ASP A 364 -6.98 -56.69 4.98
C ASP A 364 -6.69 -55.77 3.78
N ALA A 365 -7.73 -55.13 3.22
CA ALA A 365 -7.61 -54.13 2.16
C ALA A 365 -7.19 -52.74 2.66
N ASP A 366 -7.28 -52.43 3.96
CA ASP A 366 -7.12 -51.07 4.51
C ASP A 366 -5.81 -50.43 4.09
N MET A 367 -4.69 -51.16 4.24
CA MET A 367 -3.36 -50.63 3.92
C MET A 367 -3.20 -50.36 2.42
N PHE A 368 -3.85 -51.14 1.56
CA PHE A 368 -3.82 -50.93 0.11
C PHE A 368 -4.70 -49.75 -0.29
N ILE A 369 -5.91 -49.66 0.26
CA ILE A 369 -6.87 -48.58 -0.02
C ILE A 369 -6.33 -47.23 0.45
N THR A 370 -5.70 -47.18 1.61
CA THR A 370 -5.15 -45.94 2.20
C THR A 370 -3.73 -45.62 1.73
N GLY A 371 -3.05 -46.55 1.05
CA GLY A 371 -1.62 -46.45 0.77
C GLY A 371 -0.75 -46.40 2.03
N GLY A 372 -1.28 -46.85 3.18
CA GLY A 372 -0.61 -46.81 4.48
C GLY A 372 -0.74 -45.46 5.21
N ALA A 373 -1.61 -44.56 4.77
CA ALA A 373 -1.88 -43.30 5.48
C ALA A 373 -2.42 -43.55 6.89
N GLY A 374 -1.87 -42.86 7.90
CA GLY A 374 -2.39 -42.86 9.27
C GLY A 374 -3.52 -41.83 9.47
N GLY A 375 -4.25 -41.93 10.58
CA GLY A 375 -5.30 -40.96 10.91
C GLY A 375 -6.56 -41.04 10.03
N VAL A 376 -6.76 -42.16 9.34
CA VAL A 376 -7.93 -42.43 8.52
C VAL A 376 -8.64 -43.69 8.98
N THR A 377 -9.95 -43.76 8.68
CA THR A 377 -10.80 -44.92 8.92
C THR A 377 -11.41 -45.38 7.60
N VAL A 378 -11.57 -46.70 7.42
CA VAL A 378 -12.16 -47.28 6.22
C VAL A 378 -13.49 -47.95 6.57
N SER A 379 -14.51 -47.70 5.77
CA SER A 379 -15.80 -48.40 5.84
C SER A 379 -16.18 -48.94 4.46
N TYR A 380 -16.91 -50.06 4.43
CA TYR A 380 -17.26 -50.76 3.19
C TYR A 380 -18.75 -50.77 2.97
N HIS A 381 -19.17 -50.61 1.71
CA HIS A 381 -20.56 -50.41 1.33
C HIS A 381 -20.90 -51.18 0.06
N LEU A 382 -22.16 -51.62 -0.06
CA LEU A 382 -22.64 -52.33 -1.26
C LEU A 382 -22.92 -51.36 -2.43
N SER A 383 -23.20 -50.09 -2.14
CA SER A 383 -23.52 -49.09 -3.15
C SER A 383 -22.67 -47.84 -3.01
N PHE A 384 -22.45 -47.16 -4.13
CA PHE A 384 -21.77 -45.87 -4.17
C PHE A 384 -22.50 -44.82 -3.32
N MET A 385 -23.83 -44.82 -3.34
CA MET A 385 -24.65 -43.84 -2.61
C MET A 385 -24.55 -44.02 -1.10
N ASP A 386 -24.52 -45.27 -0.62
CA ASP A 386 -24.30 -45.58 0.80
C ASP A 386 -22.91 -45.12 1.25
N ALA A 387 -21.88 -45.38 0.44
CA ALA A 387 -20.52 -44.90 0.71
C ALA A 387 -20.41 -43.38 0.76
N MET A 388 -21.06 -42.68 -0.18
CA MET A 388 -21.11 -41.21 -0.25
C MET A 388 -21.76 -40.61 1.00
N ASN A 389 -22.87 -41.18 1.44
CA ASN A 389 -23.60 -40.72 2.63
C ASN A 389 -23.03 -41.27 3.95
N GLY A 390 -22.16 -42.28 3.90
CA GLY A 390 -21.54 -42.89 5.09
C GLY A 390 -22.53 -43.72 5.90
N VAL A 391 -23.50 -44.34 5.23
CA VAL A 391 -24.60 -45.11 5.84
C VAL A 391 -24.51 -46.57 5.43
N ASN A 392 -25.14 -47.48 6.18
CA ASN A 392 -25.22 -48.92 5.82
C ASN A 392 -23.86 -49.64 5.64
N ALA A 393 -22.86 -49.27 6.46
CA ALA A 393 -21.56 -49.92 6.44
C ALA A 393 -21.65 -51.42 6.78
N ILE A 394 -20.91 -52.23 6.03
CA ILE A 394 -20.81 -53.68 6.19
C ILE A 394 -19.70 -54.02 7.20
N PRO A 395 -19.83 -55.07 8.03
CA PRO A 395 -18.75 -55.52 8.92
C PRO A 395 -17.44 -55.79 8.18
N SER A 396 -16.35 -55.19 8.67
CA SER A 396 -15.03 -55.31 8.04
C SER A 396 -14.31 -56.62 8.33
N ASN A 397 -14.73 -57.35 9.37
CA ASN A 397 -14.05 -58.57 9.82
C ASN A 397 -14.40 -59.80 8.99
N GLN A 398 -15.53 -59.80 8.27
CA GLN A 398 -15.92 -60.94 7.46
C GLN A 398 -16.95 -60.57 6.38
N TYR A 399 -16.71 -61.02 5.16
CA TYR A 399 -17.66 -60.98 4.05
C TYR A 399 -17.56 -62.26 3.22
N VAL A 400 -18.70 -62.84 2.84
CA VAL A 400 -18.75 -64.11 2.10
C VAL A 400 -19.43 -63.90 0.76
N THR A 401 -18.79 -64.33 -0.32
CA THR A 401 -19.36 -64.25 -1.68
C THR A 401 -18.98 -65.48 -2.50
N SER A 402 -19.81 -65.83 -3.48
CA SER A 402 -19.57 -66.93 -4.42
C SER A 402 -19.16 -66.47 -5.83
N VAL A 403 -19.04 -65.17 -6.04
CA VAL A 403 -18.67 -64.55 -7.31
C VAL A 403 -17.78 -63.34 -7.04
N THR A 404 -17.06 -62.89 -8.07
CA THR A 404 -16.35 -61.63 -8.00
C THR A 404 -17.33 -60.48 -7.84
N ILE A 405 -17.13 -59.63 -6.83
CA ILE A 405 -17.97 -58.45 -6.58
C ILE A 405 -17.10 -57.23 -6.37
N ASP A 406 -17.65 -56.07 -6.70
CA ASP A 406 -17.08 -54.78 -6.32
C ASP A 406 -17.84 -54.21 -5.13
N LEU A 407 -17.10 -53.81 -4.10
CA LEU A 407 -17.56 -53.04 -2.96
C LEU A 407 -17.04 -51.61 -3.06
N TRP A 408 -17.71 -50.70 -2.37
CA TRP A 408 -17.32 -49.30 -2.28
C TRP A 408 -16.68 -49.03 -0.92
N ALA A 409 -15.39 -48.71 -0.91
CA ALA A 409 -14.66 -48.34 0.29
C ALA A 409 -14.69 -46.83 0.48
N ARG A 410 -15.14 -46.35 1.64
CA ARG A 410 -15.07 -44.94 2.06
C ARG A 410 -13.94 -44.78 3.06
N VAL A 411 -12.91 -44.02 2.69
CA VAL A 411 -11.84 -43.57 3.57
C VAL A 411 -12.25 -42.24 4.17
N THR A 412 -12.23 -42.10 5.49
CA THR A 412 -12.57 -40.84 6.19
C THR A 412 -11.42 -40.45 7.12
N ASP A 413 -10.94 -39.22 7.02
CA ASP A 413 -9.88 -38.68 7.86
C ASP A 413 -10.38 -38.12 9.21
N THR A 414 -9.46 -37.58 10.01
CA THR A 414 -9.77 -36.94 11.30
C THR A 414 -10.59 -35.66 11.19
N ASN A 415 -10.58 -35.00 10.03
CA ASN A 415 -11.34 -33.79 9.76
C ASN A 415 -12.75 -34.08 9.22
N GLY A 416 -13.09 -35.36 9.02
CA GLY A 416 -14.35 -35.80 8.45
C GLY A 416 -14.39 -35.77 6.92
N CYS A 417 -13.28 -35.43 6.26
CA CYS A 417 -13.16 -35.47 4.80
C CYS A 417 -13.00 -36.90 4.33
N TRP A 418 -13.55 -37.20 3.15
CA TRP A 418 -13.67 -38.58 2.71
C TRP A 418 -13.38 -38.77 1.23
N ALA A 419 -12.94 -39.97 0.88
CA ALA A 419 -12.78 -40.40 -0.50
C ALA A 419 -13.33 -41.80 -0.68
N ILE A 420 -13.78 -42.10 -1.89
CA ILE A 420 -14.33 -43.40 -2.25
C ILE A 420 -13.41 -44.07 -3.27
N SER A 421 -13.14 -45.35 -3.05
CA SER A 421 -12.49 -46.22 -4.02
C SER A 421 -13.24 -47.55 -4.16
N LEU A 422 -12.88 -48.32 -5.19
CA LEU A 422 -13.40 -49.66 -5.41
C LEU A 422 -12.53 -50.69 -4.69
N LEU A 423 -13.18 -51.60 -3.96
CA LEU A 423 -12.58 -52.83 -3.47
C LEU A 423 -13.18 -54.01 -4.24
N GLN A 424 -12.37 -54.67 -5.04
CA GLN A 424 -12.79 -55.89 -5.73
C GLN A 424 -12.47 -57.13 -4.90
N LEU A 425 -13.49 -57.95 -4.64
CA LEU A 425 -13.31 -59.26 -4.02
C LEU A 425 -13.30 -60.32 -5.11
N VAL A 426 -12.15 -60.95 -5.33
CA VAL A 426 -11.96 -61.95 -6.38
C VAL A 426 -11.96 -63.34 -5.76
N VAL A 427 -13.00 -64.12 -6.07
CA VAL A 427 -13.03 -65.54 -5.74
C VAL A 427 -12.20 -66.28 -6.79
N LEU A 428 -11.13 -66.93 -6.36
CA LEU A 428 -10.28 -67.73 -7.24
C LEU A 428 -10.97 -69.06 -7.60
N ASP A 429 -10.64 -69.62 -8.76
CA ASP A 429 -11.14 -70.93 -9.16
C ASP A 429 -10.55 -72.04 -8.28
N SER A 430 -11.36 -73.05 -7.96
CA SER A 430 -10.86 -74.28 -7.34
C SER A 430 -9.83 -74.98 -8.23
N PRO A 431 -8.78 -75.58 -7.65
CA PRO A 431 -7.82 -76.34 -8.43
C PRO A 431 -8.46 -77.58 -9.04
N THR A 432 -8.13 -77.88 -10.29
CA THR A 432 -8.45 -79.17 -10.89
C THR A 432 -7.33 -80.15 -10.58
N ILE A 433 -7.69 -81.37 -10.17
CA ILE A 433 -6.73 -82.41 -9.79
C ILE A 433 -6.89 -83.66 -10.66
N LEU A 434 -5.78 -84.36 -10.85
CA LEU A 434 -5.72 -85.69 -11.42
C LEU A 434 -5.10 -86.64 -10.40
N VAL A 435 -5.74 -87.78 -10.17
CA VAL A 435 -5.26 -88.80 -9.23
C VAL A 435 -4.70 -89.98 -10.01
N PHE A 436 -3.43 -90.28 -9.79
CA PHE A 436 -2.78 -91.49 -10.26
C PHE A 436 -2.77 -92.53 -9.14
N HIS A 437 -3.01 -93.79 -9.48
CA HIS A 437 -2.92 -94.89 -8.53
C HIS A 437 -2.25 -96.10 -9.16
N SER A 438 -1.70 -96.95 -8.30
CA SER A 438 -1.26 -98.30 -8.63
C SER A 438 -1.75 -99.25 -7.54
N ASP A 439 -2.43 -100.32 -7.96
CA ASP A 439 -2.94 -101.36 -7.08
C ASP A 439 -1.80 -102.16 -6.43
N GLU A 440 -2.13 -102.96 -5.41
CA GLU A 440 -1.17 -103.89 -4.81
C GLU A 440 -0.71 -104.94 -5.83
N GLN A 441 0.57 -105.33 -5.77
CA GLN A 441 1.14 -106.29 -6.73
C GLN A 441 0.61 -107.70 -6.54
N CYS A 442 0.29 -108.06 -5.30
CA CYS A 442 -0.18 -109.37 -4.87
C CYS A 442 -1.04 -109.21 -3.61
N THR A 443 -1.96 -110.13 -3.37
CA THR A 443 -2.84 -110.11 -2.19
C THR A 443 -2.03 -110.03 -0.88
N GLY A 444 -2.25 -108.96 -0.11
CA GLY A 444 -1.63 -108.76 1.20
C GLY A 444 -0.24 -108.13 1.15
N ALA A 445 0.23 -107.71 -0.03
CA ALA A 445 1.47 -106.96 -0.17
C ALA A 445 1.36 -105.56 0.45
N ASN A 446 0.16 -104.97 0.44
CA ASN A 446 -0.11 -103.61 0.93
C ASN A 446 0.88 -102.59 0.36
N ASP A 447 1.26 -102.73 -0.92
CA ASP A 447 2.25 -101.90 -1.60
C ASP A 447 1.63 -100.92 -2.61
N GLY A 448 0.31 -100.73 -2.53
CA GLY A 448 -0.44 -99.79 -3.34
C GLY A 448 0.02 -98.33 -3.13
N ARG A 449 -0.22 -97.48 -4.13
CA ARG A 449 0.20 -96.06 -4.11
C ARG A 449 -0.86 -95.17 -4.72
N ALA A 450 -0.97 -93.95 -4.22
CA ALA A 450 -1.78 -92.89 -4.80
C ALA A 450 -1.01 -91.58 -4.86
N ARG A 451 -1.16 -90.82 -5.94
CA ARG A 451 -0.50 -89.52 -6.15
C ARG A 451 -1.48 -88.53 -6.77
N VAL A 452 -1.54 -87.33 -6.20
CA VAL A 452 -2.35 -86.22 -6.73
C VAL A 452 -1.48 -85.29 -7.56
N GLU A 453 -1.88 -84.98 -8.77
CA GLU A 453 -1.36 -83.86 -9.56
C GLU A 453 -2.38 -82.73 -9.64
N VAL A 454 -1.94 -81.49 -9.48
CA VAL A 454 -2.76 -80.30 -9.70
C VAL A 454 -2.58 -79.89 -11.16
N LEU A 455 -3.65 -79.91 -11.95
CA LEU A 455 -3.63 -79.60 -13.38
C LEU A 455 -3.82 -78.10 -13.65
N SER A 456 -4.75 -77.45 -12.94
CA SER A 456 -5.01 -76.01 -13.00
C SER A 456 -5.46 -75.48 -11.64
N GLY A 457 -5.54 -74.15 -11.51
CA GLY A 457 -5.92 -73.46 -10.27
C GLY A 457 -4.97 -72.32 -9.92
N PRO A 458 -5.05 -71.79 -8.69
CA PRO A 458 -4.18 -70.73 -8.21
C PRO A 458 -2.70 -71.10 -8.34
N SER A 459 -1.85 -70.12 -8.64
CA SER A 459 -0.42 -70.37 -8.81
C SER A 459 0.20 -70.95 -7.54
N LYS A 460 0.79 -72.14 -7.64
CA LYS A 460 1.51 -72.81 -6.52
C LYS A 460 2.62 -71.94 -5.91
N LYS A 461 3.16 -70.99 -6.69
CA LYS A 461 4.21 -70.05 -6.24
C LYS A 461 3.69 -69.07 -5.18
N TYR A 462 2.44 -68.63 -5.32
CA TYR A 462 1.83 -67.63 -4.44
C TYR A 462 0.83 -68.26 -3.47
N HIS A 463 0.31 -69.45 -3.79
CA HIS A 463 -0.66 -70.22 -2.98
C HIS A 463 -0.23 -71.70 -2.89
N PRO A 464 0.61 -72.09 -1.91
CA PRO A 464 1.07 -73.47 -1.77
C PRO A 464 -0.06 -74.41 -1.36
N TYR A 465 -0.16 -75.55 -2.06
CA TYR A 465 -1.16 -76.58 -1.79
C TYR A 465 -0.78 -77.48 -0.60
N THR A 466 -1.76 -77.80 0.23
CA THR A 466 -1.68 -78.86 1.25
C THR A 466 -2.48 -80.08 0.79
N TYR A 467 -2.07 -81.27 1.23
CA TYR A 467 -2.75 -82.53 0.91
C TYR A 467 -3.28 -83.14 2.21
N ALA A 468 -4.42 -83.81 2.13
CA ALA A 468 -5.00 -84.54 3.25
C ALA A 468 -5.58 -85.86 2.72
N TRP A 469 -5.07 -86.97 3.23
CA TRP A 469 -5.54 -88.31 2.90
C TRP A 469 -6.33 -88.92 4.05
N SER A 470 -7.20 -89.90 3.76
CA SER A 470 -7.95 -90.66 4.78
C SER A 470 -7.05 -91.43 5.75
N THR A 471 -5.79 -91.67 5.37
CA THR A 471 -4.74 -92.26 6.21
C THR A 471 -4.17 -91.27 7.24
N GLY A 472 -4.49 -89.97 7.13
CA GLY A 472 -3.89 -88.89 7.92
C GLY A 472 -2.59 -88.34 7.33
N GLU A 473 -2.09 -88.88 6.22
CA GLU A 473 -0.90 -88.38 5.54
C GLU A 473 -1.17 -87.06 4.80
N THR A 474 -0.12 -86.25 4.63
CA THR A 474 -0.22 -84.90 4.05
C THR A 474 0.69 -84.65 2.85
N THR A 475 1.25 -85.71 2.27
CA THR A 475 2.15 -85.65 1.11
C THR A 475 1.37 -85.74 -0.20
N GLN A 476 1.95 -85.21 -1.27
CA GLN A 476 1.38 -85.31 -2.63
C GLN A 476 1.23 -86.76 -3.10
N MET A 477 2.08 -87.65 -2.61
CA MET A 477 2.10 -89.08 -2.89
C MET A 477 2.12 -89.86 -1.59
N ILE A 478 1.26 -90.87 -1.51
CA ILE A 478 1.18 -91.84 -0.43
C ILE A 478 1.45 -93.24 -0.96
N MET A 479 2.03 -94.08 -0.12
CA MET A 479 2.51 -95.41 -0.47
C MET A 479 2.16 -96.40 0.63
N ASN A 480 2.36 -97.69 0.35
CA ASN A 480 2.07 -98.79 1.27
C ASN A 480 0.57 -98.88 1.64
N LEU A 481 -0.29 -98.61 0.67
CA LEU A 481 -1.73 -98.68 0.86
C LEU A 481 -2.21 -100.13 0.78
N ALA A 482 -3.04 -100.52 1.75
CA ALA A 482 -3.77 -101.77 1.69
C ALA A 482 -4.84 -101.73 0.58
N PRO A 483 -5.23 -102.88 0.03
CA PRO A 483 -6.36 -102.95 -0.90
C PRO A 483 -7.62 -102.37 -0.26
N GLY A 484 -8.27 -101.47 -1.00
CA GLY A 484 -9.43 -100.68 -0.57
C GLY A 484 -10.77 -101.31 -0.89
#